data_AF-A0A819YMT5-F1
#
_entry.id   AF-A0A819YMT5-F1
#
_cell.length_a   1.000
_cell.length_b   1.000
_cell.length_c   1.000
_cell.angle_alpha   90.00
_cell.angle_beta   90.00
_cell.angle_gamma   90.00
#
_symmetry.space_group_name_H-M   'P 1'
#
loop_
_entity.id
_entity.type
_entity.pdbx_description
1 polymer ?
#
loop_
_entity_poly.entity_id
_entity_poly.type
_entity_poly.pdbx_seq_one_letter_code
_entity_poly.pdbx_strand_id
1 'polypeptide(L)'
;MNGTYDSVGVTITDPTVIAAIAVALRTAAAYGPVTTNGRSWQVGACGSGSELSAAGSICACPGPEYLVRPCIGNSNFGGVNTNTCGGPSQIMTVIFQ
;
A
#
# COMPACT_ATOMS: atom_id res chain seq x y z
N MET A 1 6.15 1.08 5.30
CA MET A 1 5.37 -0.17 5.30
C MET A 1 6.34 -1.33 5.47
N ASN A 2 6.14 -2.16 6.50
CA ASN A 2 6.94 -3.36 6.76
C ASN A 2 6.02 -4.56 7.07
N GLY A 3 6.57 -5.76 7.15
CA GLY A 3 5.78 -6.96 7.43
C GLY A 3 6.61 -8.21 7.75
N THR A 4 5.92 -9.34 7.91
CA THR A 4 6.54 -10.62 8.32
C THR A 4 7.70 -11.06 7.41
N TYR A 5 7.59 -10.82 6.10
CA TYR A 5 8.58 -11.22 5.10
C TYR A 5 9.57 -10.10 4.71
N ASP A 6 9.42 -8.91 5.28
CA ASP A 6 10.38 -7.82 5.22
C ASP A 6 10.15 -6.86 6.41
N SER A 7 10.95 -7.07 7.46
CA SER A 7 10.83 -6.30 8.71
C SER A 7 11.44 -4.90 8.62
N VAL A 8 12.29 -4.64 7.63
CA VAL A 8 12.84 -3.30 7.36
C VAL A 8 11.80 -2.49 6.59
N GLY A 9 11.27 -3.07 5.51
CA GLY A 9 10.23 -2.48 4.72
C GLY A 9 10.68 -1.29 3.86
N VAL A 10 9.71 -0.47 3.48
CA VAL A 10 9.89 0.68 2.60
C VAL A 10 9.34 1.94 3.26
N THR A 11 10.01 3.07 3.02
CA THR A 11 9.72 4.34 3.70
C THR A 11 9.63 5.49 2.70
N ILE A 12 8.70 6.41 2.96
CA ILE A 12 8.63 7.72 2.32
C ILE A 12 9.21 8.73 3.31
N THR A 13 9.99 9.68 2.81
CA THR A 13 10.61 10.75 3.63
C THR A 13 10.08 12.14 3.30
N ASP A 14 9.31 12.29 2.22
CA ASP A 14 8.68 13.55 1.84
C ASP A 14 7.43 13.82 2.71
N PRO A 15 7.44 14.84 3.58
CA PRO A 15 6.33 15.11 4.49
C PRO A 15 5.03 15.49 3.76
N THR A 16 5.12 16.08 2.57
CA THR A 16 3.95 16.45 1.76
C THR A 16 3.26 15.19 1.25
N VAL A 17 4.04 14.23 0.75
CA VAL A 17 3.52 12.95 0.27
C VAL A 17 2.95 12.12 1.43
N ILE A 18 3.63 12.08 2.57
CA ILE A 18 3.14 11.40 3.79
C ILE A 18 1.78 11.96 4.21
N ALA A 19 1.67 13.30 4.33
CA ALA A 19 0.43 13.95 4.72
C ALA A 19 -0.70 13.70 3.70
N ALA A 20 -0.41 13.77 2.40
CA ALA A 20 -1.40 13.52 1.36
C ALA A 20 -1.92 12.08 1.36
N ILE A 21 -1.06 11.09 1.55
CA ILE A 21 -1.46 9.68 1.70
C ILE A 21 -2.31 9.49 2.96
N ALA A 22 -1.92 10.08 4.09
CA ALA A 22 -2.68 9.99 5.34
C ALA A 22 -4.09 10.56 5.18
N VAL A 23 -4.22 11.72 4.54
CA VAL A 23 -5.51 12.35 4.23
C VAL A 23 -6.33 11.45 3.30
N ALA A 24 -5.73 10.96 2.22
CA ALA A 24 -6.40 10.12 1.24
C ALA A 24 -6.98 8.84 1.87
N LEU A 25 -6.20 8.15 2.70
CA LEU A 25 -6.67 6.96 3.43
C LEU A 25 -7.77 7.30 4.44
N ARG A 26 -7.66 8.41 5.17
CA ARG A 26 -8.68 8.83 6.15
C ARG A 26 -10.02 9.18 5.51
N THR A 27 -9.99 9.78 4.31
CA THR A 27 -11.21 10.27 3.64
C THR A 27 -11.67 9.38 2.48
N ALA A 28 -11.03 8.21 2.29
CA ALA A 28 -11.26 7.33 1.14
C ALA A 28 -11.16 8.05 -0.22
N ALA A 29 -10.27 9.05 -0.32
CA ALA A 29 -10.01 9.79 -1.55
C ALA A 29 -8.88 9.15 -2.37
N ALA A 30 -8.87 9.38 -3.68
CA ALA A 30 -7.75 8.98 -4.53
C ALA A 30 -6.57 9.96 -4.37
N TYR A 31 -5.35 9.45 -4.47
CA TYR A 31 -4.13 10.24 -4.50
C TYR A 31 -3.05 9.55 -5.34
N GLY A 32 -2.24 10.34 -6.05
CA GLY A 32 -1.16 9.84 -6.90
C GLY A 32 -1.60 9.36 -8.28
N PRO A 33 -0.71 8.69 -9.04
CA PRO A 33 0.60 8.18 -8.60
C PRO A 33 1.64 9.30 -8.35
N VAL A 34 2.47 9.13 -7.31
CA VAL A 34 3.64 9.99 -7.01
C VAL A 34 4.87 9.12 -6.77
N THR A 35 5.94 9.36 -7.53
CA THR A 35 7.19 8.63 -7.39
C THR A 35 8.10 9.25 -6.35
N THR A 36 8.45 8.51 -5.31
CA THR A 36 9.44 8.93 -4.29
C THR A 36 10.09 7.69 -3.64
N ASN A 37 11.36 7.82 -3.24
CA ASN A 37 12.19 6.74 -2.70
C ASN A 37 12.16 5.46 -3.55
N GLY A 38 12.22 5.62 -4.88
CA GLY A 38 12.30 4.51 -5.85
C GLY A 38 10.97 3.76 -6.09
N ARG A 39 9.85 4.26 -5.57
CA ARG A 39 8.53 3.61 -5.68
C ARG A 39 7.45 4.58 -6.12
N SER A 40 6.39 4.07 -6.74
CA SER A 40 5.25 4.87 -7.22
C SER A 40 4.07 4.70 -6.28
N TRP A 41 3.82 5.70 -5.45
CA TRP A 41 2.83 5.65 -4.39
C TRP A 41 1.48 6.15 -4.87
N GLN A 42 0.44 5.37 -4.62
CA GLN A 42 -0.92 5.68 -5.00
C GLN A 42 -1.91 5.20 -3.94
N VAL A 43 -2.95 5.99 -3.70
CA VAL A 43 -4.13 5.60 -2.92
C VAL A 43 -5.35 5.58 -3.84
N GLY A 44 -6.18 4.56 -3.73
CA GLY A 44 -7.41 4.45 -4.51
C GLY A 44 -8.37 3.40 -3.95
N ALA A 45 -9.54 3.28 -4.56
CA ALA A 45 -10.53 2.29 -4.15
C ALA A 45 -10.21 0.91 -4.72
N CYS A 46 -10.35 -0.13 -3.89
CA CYS A 46 -10.34 -1.50 -4.36
C CYS A 46 -11.31 -2.41 -3.59
N GLY A 47 -12.23 -3.04 -4.32
CA GLY A 47 -13.36 -3.73 -3.71
C GLY A 47 -14.19 -2.77 -2.86
N SER A 48 -14.50 -3.16 -1.63
CA SER A 48 -15.21 -2.31 -0.65
C SER A 48 -14.29 -1.39 0.17
N GLY A 49 -12.98 -1.41 -0.07
CA GLY A 49 -11.98 -0.73 0.77
C GLY A 49 -11.06 0.21 0.00
N SER A 50 -10.08 0.74 0.70
CA SER A 50 -8.98 1.52 0.11
C SER A 50 -7.76 0.64 -0.10
N GLU A 51 -6.94 1.00 -1.09
CA GLU A 51 -5.63 0.44 -1.35
C GLU A 51 -4.58 1.54 -1.19
N LEU A 52 -3.51 1.25 -0.45
CA LEU A 52 -2.24 1.98 -0.54
C LEU A 52 -1.27 1.10 -1.31
N SER A 53 -0.80 1.58 -2.46
CA SER A 53 0.08 0.84 -3.37
C SER A 53 1.39 1.59 -3.58
N ALA A 54 2.51 0.87 -3.55
CA ALA A 54 3.82 1.38 -3.94
C ALA A 54 4.21 1.01 -5.38
N ALA A 55 3.24 0.46 -6.14
CA ALA A 55 3.42 -0.07 -7.50
C ALA A 55 2.95 0.89 -8.61
N GLY A 56 2.33 2.02 -8.26
CA GLY A 56 1.71 2.95 -9.20
C GLY A 56 0.47 2.40 -9.90
N SER A 57 -0.18 1.40 -9.29
CA SER A 57 -1.43 0.81 -9.77
C SER A 57 -2.36 0.50 -8.60
N ILE A 58 -3.67 0.54 -8.86
CA ILE A 58 -4.74 0.23 -7.90
C ILE A 58 -5.55 -0.94 -8.44
N CYS A 59 -5.98 -1.86 -7.57
CA CYS A 59 -6.66 -3.12 -7.92
C CYS A 59 -5.91 -4.03 -8.89
N ALA A 60 -4.59 -3.86 -9.03
CA ALA A 60 -3.75 -4.78 -9.78
C ALA A 60 -3.16 -5.84 -8.85
N CYS A 61 -2.58 -6.92 -9.36
CA CYS A 61 -1.94 -7.94 -8.52
C CYS A 61 -0.42 -8.02 -8.78
N PRO A 62 0.35 -6.91 -8.67
CA PRO A 62 1.80 -6.97 -8.84
C PRO A 62 2.42 -7.82 -7.74
N GLY A 63 3.52 -8.49 -8.02
CA GLY A 63 4.19 -9.35 -7.05
C GLY A 63 5.59 -9.75 -7.53
N PRO A 64 6.61 -9.72 -6.65
CA PRO A 64 6.59 -9.23 -5.28
C PRO A 64 6.48 -7.70 -5.20
N GLU A 65 5.64 -7.18 -4.30
CA GLU A 65 5.41 -5.73 -4.17
C GLU A 65 4.96 -5.32 -2.76
N TYR A 66 4.78 -4.01 -2.54
CA TYR A 66 4.36 -3.38 -1.28
C TYR A 66 3.03 -2.67 -1.48
N LEU A 67 1.94 -3.30 -1.05
CA LEU A 67 0.62 -2.68 -1.02
C LEU A 67 -0.25 -3.30 0.06
N VAL A 68 -1.19 -2.53 0.60
CA VAL A 68 -2.19 -3.01 1.56
C VAL A 68 -3.59 -2.63 1.11
N ARG A 69 -4.56 -3.52 1.33
CA ARG A 69 -5.97 -3.35 0.98
C ARG A 69 -6.89 -3.60 2.18
N PRO A 70 -6.90 -2.69 3.18
CA PRO A 70 -7.84 -2.78 4.28
C PRO A 70 -9.29 -2.85 3.74
N CYS A 71 -10.09 -3.76 4.31
CA CYS A 71 -11.52 -3.90 3.99
C CYS A 71 -11.86 -4.24 2.53
N ILE A 72 -10.97 -4.92 1.78
CA ILE A 72 -11.23 -5.31 0.37
C ILE A 72 -12.39 -6.30 0.20
N GLY A 73 -12.70 -7.11 1.22
CA GLY A 73 -13.80 -8.09 1.19
C GLY A 73 -13.45 -9.46 0.58
N ASN A 74 -12.16 -9.76 0.39
CA ASN A 74 -11.66 -11.06 -0.05
C ASN A 74 -10.24 -11.32 0.52
N SER A 75 -9.57 -12.40 0.09
CA SER A 75 -8.24 -12.78 0.60
C SER A 75 -7.05 -12.01 0.00
N ASN A 76 -7.26 -11.10 -0.96
CA ASN A 76 -6.19 -10.36 -1.63
C ASN A 76 -5.83 -9.07 -0.87
N PHE A 77 -5.51 -9.19 0.41
CA PHE A 77 -5.24 -8.07 1.31
C PHE A 77 -3.97 -7.25 0.97
N GLY A 78 -3.19 -7.70 -0.02
CA GLY A 78 -1.92 -7.10 -0.39
C GLY A 78 -0.73 -7.95 0.02
N GLY A 79 0.44 -7.33 0.05
CA GLY A 79 1.69 -7.98 0.39
C GLY A 79 2.78 -6.97 0.73
N VAL A 80 3.72 -7.39 1.56
CA VAL A 80 4.97 -6.68 1.81
C VAL A 80 6.11 -7.59 1.39
N ASN A 81 6.71 -7.28 0.23
CA ASN A 81 7.75 -8.11 -0.40
C ASN A 81 7.27 -9.53 -0.78
N THR A 82 6.00 -9.67 -1.14
CA THR A 82 5.38 -10.95 -1.56
C THR A 82 4.40 -10.71 -2.70
N ASN A 83 3.82 -11.78 -3.25
CA ASN A 83 2.62 -11.66 -4.09
C ASN A 83 1.51 -10.90 -3.34
N THR A 84 0.81 -10.02 -4.04
CA THR A 84 -0.22 -9.15 -3.44
C THR A 84 -1.65 -9.68 -3.62
N CYS A 85 -1.82 -10.73 -4.44
CA CYS A 85 -3.02 -11.53 -4.58
C CYS A 85 -2.63 -13.01 -4.45
N GLY A 86 -3.42 -13.80 -3.70
CA GLY A 86 -3.05 -15.18 -3.34
C GLY A 86 -1.71 -15.29 -2.60
N GLY A 87 -1.31 -14.23 -1.88
CA GLY A 87 -0.05 -14.19 -1.12
C GLY A 87 -0.08 -15.01 0.17
N PRO A 88 1.08 -15.24 0.81
CA PRO A 88 1.14 -15.92 2.09
C PRO A 88 0.49 -15.08 3.21
N SER A 89 0.09 -15.75 4.29
CA SER A 89 -0.35 -15.06 5.50
C SER A 89 0.81 -14.26 6.10
N GLN A 90 0.58 -12.98 6.41
CA GLN A 90 1.58 -12.09 6.98
C GLN A 90 0.92 -10.98 7.80
N ILE A 91 1.68 -10.44 8.75
CA ILE A 91 1.37 -9.18 9.40
C ILE A 91 1.99 -8.07 8.55
N MET A 92 1.20 -7.05 8.22
CA MET A 92 1.66 -5.86 7.49
C MET A 92 1.36 -4.63 8.32
N THR A 93 2.33 -3.73 8.43
CA THR A 93 2.21 -2.51 9.21
C THR A 93 2.48 -1.29 8.33
N VAL A 94 1.55 -0.33 8.36
CA VAL A 94 1.74 1.02 7.81
C VAL A 94 1.77 1.99 8.98
N ILE A 95 2.85 2.76 9.08
CA ILE A 95 3.09 3.71 10.17
C ILE A 95 3.28 5.09 9.55
N PHE A 96 2.60 6.08 10.11
CA PHE A 96 2.84 7.50 9.84
C PHE A 96 3.61 8.06 11.04
N GLN A 97 4.74 8.72 10.81
CA GLN A 97 5.62 9.29 11.82
C GLN A 97 5.97 10.73 11.46
#